data_AF-A0A2S6Q548-F1
#
_entry.id   AF-A0A2S6Q548-F1
#
_cell.length_a   1.000
_cell.length_b   1.000
_cell.length_c   1.000
_cell.angle_alpha   90.00
_cell.angle_beta   90.00
_cell.angle_gamma   90.00
#
_symmetry.space_group_name_H-M   'P 1'
#
loop_
_entity.id
_entity.type
_entity.pdbx_description
1 polymer ?
#
loop_
_entity_poly.entity_id
_entity_poly.type
_entity_poly.pdbx_seq_one_letter_code
_entity_poly.pdbx_strand_id
1 'polypeptide(L)'
;MKRGAMFGLDARIALAIFGALSVISGAALYSAIQESRIVSFLSQVDEITKAHEAYILDVGSAPPLSGRTYEAYNLVENKEGVSGWNGPYLNDFTIKDSAPLGLYKGDVSYIIGNRPNTAWAGTDGVDSNWTGCSIALGSCYVFISLSITSKSFAEALDLRVDGSIDYKNGDVRVYSRNTGDDSKDFQVYVKTMISTDQPTS
;
A
#
# COMPACT_ATOMS: atom_id res chain seq x y z
N MET A 1 -42.93 -55.04 -2.58
CA MET A 1 -42.05 -54.01 -3.21
C MET A 1 -41.70 -52.95 -2.17
N LYS A 2 -40.43 -52.77 -1.82
CA LYS A 2 -39.93 -51.63 -1.03
C LYS A 2 -38.59 -51.19 -1.64
N ARG A 3 -38.65 -50.40 -2.72
CA ARG A 3 -37.49 -49.72 -3.34
C ARG A 3 -37.75 -48.21 -3.24
N GLY A 4 -37.32 -47.60 -2.15
CA GLY A 4 -37.55 -46.17 -1.90
C GLY A 4 -36.74 -45.55 -0.76
N ALA A 5 -36.01 -46.35 0.04
CA ALA A 5 -35.26 -45.83 1.20
C ALA A 5 -33.77 -45.57 0.94
N MET A 6 -33.23 -45.91 -0.25
CA MET A 6 -31.79 -45.88 -0.52
C MET A 6 -31.30 -44.57 -1.18
N PHE A 7 -32.20 -43.78 -1.78
CA PHE A 7 -31.84 -42.49 -2.39
C PHE A 7 -31.68 -41.34 -1.39
N GLY A 8 -32.17 -41.50 -0.16
CA GLY A 8 -32.09 -40.44 0.87
C GLY A 8 -30.79 -40.44 1.68
N LEU A 9 -30.14 -41.60 1.83
CA LEU A 9 -28.94 -41.74 2.64
C LEU A 9 -27.70 -41.27 1.89
N ASP A 10 -27.51 -41.71 0.64
CA ASP A 10 -26.36 -41.30 -0.19
C ASP A 10 -26.44 -39.83 -0.62
N ALA A 11 -27.65 -39.29 -0.81
CA ALA A 11 -27.84 -37.87 -1.11
C ALA A 11 -27.38 -36.95 0.02
N ARG A 12 -27.55 -37.35 1.29
CA ARG A 12 -27.08 -36.57 2.45
C ARG A 12 -25.57 -36.62 2.59
N ILE A 13 -24.97 -37.79 2.33
CA ILE A 13 -23.51 -37.95 2.33
C ILE A 13 -22.90 -37.09 1.21
N ALA A 14 -23.46 -37.16 0.01
CA ALA A 14 -23.01 -36.33 -1.12
C ALA A 14 -23.13 -34.83 -0.81
N LEU A 15 -24.28 -34.39 -0.28
CA LEU A 15 -24.47 -32.97 0.08
C LEU A 15 -23.52 -32.51 1.19
N ALA A 16 -23.20 -33.38 2.16
CA ALA A 16 -22.21 -33.08 3.18
C ALA A 16 -20.79 -32.94 2.59
N ILE A 17 -20.42 -33.80 1.64
CA ILE A 17 -19.12 -33.72 0.94
C ILE A 17 -19.04 -32.45 0.09
N PHE A 18 -20.08 -32.16 -0.72
CA PHE A 18 -20.12 -30.94 -1.52
C PHE A 18 -20.12 -29.68 -0.65
N GLY A 19 -20.84 -29.70 0.48
CA GLY A 19 -20.81 -28.62 1.46
C GLY A 19 -19.40 -28.39 2.01
N ALA A 20 -18.71 -29.45 2.46
CA ALA A 20 -17.36 -29.35 2.99
C ALA A 20 -16.34 -28.87 1.93
N LEU A 21 -16.38 -29.42 0.72
CA LEU A 21 -15.51 -29.00 -0.38
C LEU A 21 -15.75 -27.55 -0.80
N SER A 22 -17.01 -27.08 -0.76
CA SER A 22 -17.36 -25.69 -1.07
C SER A 22 -16.75 -24.72 -0.06
N VAL A 23 -16.79 -25.04 1.24
CA VAL A 23 -16.18 -24.21 2.30
C VAL A 23 -14.66 -24.13 2.14
N ILE A 24 -14.01 -25.27 1.91
CA ILE A 24 -12.54 -25.32 1.72
C ILE A 24 -12.14 -24.50 0.49
N SER A 25 -12.85 -24.69 -0.62
CA SER A 25 -12.58 -23.97 -1.87
C SER A 25 -12.83 -22.47 -1.73
N GLY A 26 -13.86 -22.07 -0.98
CA GLY A 26 -14.17 -20.66 -0.70
C GLY A 26 -13.06 -19.95 0.08
N ALA A 27 -12.54 -20.59 1.14
CA ALA A 27 -11.44 -20.04 1.93
C ALA A 27 -10.15 -19.92 1.08
N ALA A 28 -9.81 -20.95 0.31
CA ALA A 28 -8.65 -20.92 -0.57
C ALA A 28 -8.77 -19.85 -1.67
N LEU A 29 -9.95 -19.70 -2.27
CA LEU A 29 -10.22 -18.68 -3.27
C LEU A 29 -10.08 -17.27 -2.69
N TYR A 30 -10.62 -17.03 -1.50
CA TYR A 30 -10.49 -15.73 -0.83
C TYR A 30 -9.02 -15.39 -0.55
N SER A 31 -8.24 -16.34 0.00
CA SER A 31 -6.80 -16.14 0.24
C SER A 31 -6.02 -15.88 -1.05
N ALA A 32 -6.32 -16.60 -2.13
CA ALA A 32 -5.66 -16.40 -3.42
C ALA A 32 -5.96 -15.00 -4.02
N ILE A 33 -7.20 -14.52 -3.88
CA ILE A 33 -7.58 -13.15 -4.30
C ILE A 33 -6.81 -12.12 -3.46
N GLN A 34 -6.72 -12.32 -2.14
CA GLN A 34 -6.00 -11.41 -1.25
C GLN A 34 -4.51 -11.33 -1.61
N GLU A 35 -3.84 -12.47 -1.81
CA GLU A 35 -2.43 -12.51 -2.24
C GLU A 35 -2.25 -11.83 -3.60
N SER A 36 -3.16 -12.06 -4.55
CA SER A 36 -3.09 -11.42 -5.89
C SER A 36 -3.16 -9.89 -5.78
N ARG A 37 -4.00 -9.36 -4.88
CA ARG A 37 -4.08 -7.91 -4.62
C ARG A 37 -2.81 -7.37 -3.97
N ILE A 38 -2.21 -8.12 -3.04
CA ILE A 38 -0.95 -7.73 -2.39
C ILE A 38 0.18 -7.68 -3.42
N VAL A 39 0.33 -8.72 -4.24
CA VAL A 39 1.34 -8.77 -5.32
C VAL A 39 1.14 -7.63 -6.31
N SER A 40 -0.11 -7.37 -6.71
CA SER A 40 -0.43 -6.26 -7.61
C SER A 40 -0.04 -4.91 -7.00
N PHE A 41 -0.33 -4.69 -5.72
CA PHE A 41 0.04 -3.47 -5.01
C PHE A 41 1.56 -3.30 -4.89
N LEU A 42 2.29 -4.33 -4.45
CA LEU A 42 3.75 -4.29 -4.34
C LEU A 42 4.42 -4.05 -5.71
N SER A 43 3.85 -4.61 -6.79
CA SER A 43 4.30 -4.29 -8.14
C SER A 43 4.08 -2.82 -8.50
N GLN A 44 2.97 -2.19 -8.09
CA GLN A 44 2.81 -0.73 -8.29
C GLN A 44 3.82 0.08 -7.46
N VAL A 45 4.11 -0.34 -6.23
CA VAL A 45 5.13 0.28 -5.37
C VAL A 45 6.51 0.23 -6.03
N ASP A 46 6.88 -0.91 -6.62
CA ASP A 46 8.14 -1.10 -7.33
C ASP A 46 8.24 -0.18 -8.57
N GLU A 47 7.20 -0.11 -9.39
CA GLU A 47 7.17 0.78 -10.56
C GLU A 47 7.27 2.26 -10.18
N ILE A 48 6.56 2.69 -9.13
CA ILE A 48 6.66 4.07 -8.63
C ILE A 48 8.07 4.35 -8.06
N THR A 49 8.69 3.38 -7.40
CA THR A 49 10.05 3.51 -6.86
C THR A 49 11.06 3.70 -7.99
N LYS A 50 11.01 2.86 -9.03
CA LYS A 50 11.87 3.00 -10.22
C LYS A 50 11.67 4.34 -10.92
N ALA A 51 10.43 4.81 -11.02
CA ALA A 51 10.13 6.11 -11.60
C ALA A 51 10.73 7.27 -10.78
N HIS A 52 10.67 7.17 -9.45
CA HIS A 52 11.27 8.14 -8.55
C HIS A 52 12.81 8.16 -8.68
N GLU A 53 13.45 6.99 -8.77
CA GLU A 53 14.89 6.86 -9.00
C GLU A 53 15.29 7.42 -10.37
N ALA A 54 14.54 7.11 -11.43
CA ALA A 54 14.78 7.63 -12.76
C ALA A 54 14.71 9.16 -12.82
N TYR A 55 13.72 9.76 -12.13
CA TYR A 55 13.64 11.21 -11.98
C TYR A 55 14.91 11.78 -11.31
N ILE A 56 15.37 11.17 -10.21
CA ILE A 56 16.59 11.61 -9.51
C ILE A 56 17.82 11.51 -10.43
N LEU A 57 17.92 10.45 -11.23
CA LEU A 57 19.04 10.26 -12.16
C LEU A 57 19.06 11.31 -13.28
N ASP A 58 17.91 11.71 -13.77
CA ASP A 58 17.77 12.68 -14.86
C ASP A 58 17.92 14.14 -14.38
N VAL A 59 17.25 14.47 -13.28
CA VAL A 59 17.16 15.84 -12.76
C VAL A 59 18.27 16.15 -11.75
N GLY A 60 18.89 15.13 -11.15
CA GLY A 60 19.93 15.26 -10.14
C GLY A 60 19.42 15.56 -8.73
N SER A 61 18.09 15.59 -8.53
CA SER A 61 17.45 15.79 -7.24
C SER A 61 16.10 15.05 -7.20
N ALA A 62 15.59 14.78 -6.00
CA ALA A 62 14.25 14.20 -5.86
C ALA A 62 13.18 15.22 -6.29
N PRO A 63 11.96 14.75 -6.63
CA PRO A 63 10.83 15.65 -6.84
C PRO A 63 10.67 16.61 -5.66
N PRO A 64 10.18 17.84 -5.86
CA PRO A 64 9.94 18.78 -4.78
C PRO A 64 9.04 18.20 -3.68
N LEU A 65 9.27 18.63 -2.44
CA LEU A 65 8.43 18.28 -1.30
C LEU A 65 7.41 19.37 -1.02
N SER A 66 6.12 19.01 -1.08
CA SER A 66 5.04 19.81 -0.50
C SER A 66 4.82 19.36 0.95
N GLY A 67 5.49 20.04 1.88
CA GLY A 67 5.56 19.66 3.28
C GLY A 67 6.38 18.39 3.50
N ARG A 68 5.76 17.22 3.33
CA ARG A 68 6.41 15.90 3.51
C ARG A 68 6.01 14.89 2.45
N THR A 69 5.28 15.36 1.48
CA THR A 69 4.76 14.58 0.37
C THR A 69 5.49 15.04 -0.86
N TYR A 70 6.03 14.09 -1.62
CA TYR A 70 6.64 14.39 -2.90
C TYR A 70 5.56 14.83 -3.89
N GLU A 71 5.90 15.82 -4.69
CA GLU A 71 5.09 16.31 -5.79
C GLU A 71 5.13 15.30 -6.94
N ALA A 72 4.38 14.21 -6.76
CA ALA A 72 4.43 13.03 -7.60
C ALA A 72 3.95 13.29 -9.03
N TYR A 73 3.27 14.42 -9.30
CA TYR A 73 2.94 14.84 -10.65
C TYR A 73 4.18 14.99 -11.54
N ASN A 74 5.34 15.36 -10.97
CA ASN A 74 6.60 15.43 -11.70
C ASN A 74 7.10 14.07 -12.24
N LEU A 75 6.51 12.95 -11.79
CA LEU A 75 6.77 11.62 -12.33
C LEU A 75 5.94 11.30 -13.59
N VAL A 76 4.85 12.03 -13.81
CA VAL A 76 3.90 11.82 -14.92
C VAL A 76 3.98 12.96 -15.94
N GLU A 77 4.20 14.19 -15.50
CA GLU A 77 4.18 15.38 -16.35
C GLU A 77 5.19 16.43 -15.87
N ASN A 78 5.84 17.11 -16.81
CA ASN A 78 6.77 18.20 -16.51
C ASN A 78 6.04 19.55 -16.41
N LYS A 79 5.14 19.69 -15.42
CA LYS A 79 4.34 20.92 -15.23
C LYS A 79 5.19 22.15 -14.92
N GLU A 80 6.31 21.98 -14.23
CA GLU A 80 7.18 23.07 -13.79
C GLU A 80 8.30 23.39 -14.80
N GLY A 81 8.41 22.65 -15.90
CA GLY A 81 9.46 22.85 -16.89
C GLY A 81 10.86 22.56 -16.34
N VAL A 82 10.97 21.57 -15.45
CA VAL A 82 12.22 21.16 -14.80
C VAL A 82 13.24 20.76 -15.86
N SER A 83 14.42 21.36 -15.79
CA SER A 83 15.53 21.06 -16.70
C SER A 83 16.06 19.64 -16.48
N GLY A 84 16.42 18.94 -17.55
CA GLY A 84 16.93 17.57 -17.49
C GLY A 84 15.88 16.48 -17.41
N TRP A 85 14.60 16.82 -17.21
CA TRP A 85 13.50 15.85 -17.16
C TRP A 85 13.33 15.11 -18.50
N ASN A 86 13.36 13.77 -18.46
CA ASN A 86 13.18 12.88 -19.63
C ASN A 86 11.99 11.93 -19.48
N GLY A 87 11.02 12.26 -18.61
CA GLY A 87 9.79 11.48 -18.44
C GLY A 87 8.85 11.53 -19.67
N PRO A 88 7.61 11.03 -19.55
CA PRO A 88 6.98 10.51 -18.34
C PRO A 88 7.64 9.23 -17.83
N TYR A 89 7.78 9.13 -16.50
CA TYR A 89 8.32 7.94 -15.84
C TYR A 89 7.23 6.93 -15.47
N LEU A 90 5.97 7.38 -15.43
CA LEU A 90 4.80 6.56 -15.12
C LEU A 90 3.68 6.78 -16.15
N ASN A 91 3.63 5.93 -17.18
CA ASN A 91 2.67 6.09 -18.28
C ASN A 91 1.23 5.66 -17.92
N ASP A 92 1.09 4.69 -17.02
CA ASP A 92 -0.23 4.14 -16.63
C ASP A 92 -0.86 4.88 -15.45
N PHE A 93 -0.20 5.93 -14.95
CA PHE A 93 -0.67 6.73 -13.84
C PHE A 93 -1.16 8.09 -14.31
N THR A 94 -2.10 8.64 -13.57
CA THR A 94 -2.71 9.94 -13.85
C THR A 94 -2.61 10.83 -12.62
N ILE A 95 -2.66 12.14 -12.86
CA ILE A 95 -2.73 13.18 -11.83
C ILE A 95 -4.12 13.81 -11.89
N LYS A 96 -4.66 14.19 -10.74
CA LYS A 96 -5.90 14.98 -10.65
C LYS A 96 -5.56 16.40 -10.24
N ASP A 97 -6.05 17.39 -10.96
CA ASP A 97 -5.79 18.81 -10.64
C ASP A 97 -6.28 19.21 -9.24
N SER A 98 -7.32 18.54 -8.72
CA SER A 98 -7.83 18.75 -7.36
C SER A 98 -6.98 18.10 -6.26
N ALA A 99 -6.01 17.25 -6.61
CA ALA A 99 -5.15 16.53 -5.68
C ALA A 99 -3.77 16.27 -6.34
N PRO A 100 -2.97 17.32 -6.59
CA PRO A 100 -1.76 17.23 -7.41
C PRO A 100 -0.66 16.36 -6.77
N LEU A 101 -0.75 16.09 -5.47
CA LEU A 101 0.20 15.26 -4.73
C LEU A 101 -0.05 13.75 -4.86
N GLY A 102 -1.18 13.34 -5.46
CA GLY A 102 -1.57 11.94 -5.61
C GLY A 102 -1.30 11.40 -7.01
N LEU A 103 -0.82 10.16 -7.07
CA LEU A 103 -0.80 9.34 -8.28
C LEU A 103 -2.04 8.46 -8.32
N TYR A 104 -2.67 8.32 -9.48
CA TYR A 104 -3.87 7.51 -9.64
C TYR A 104 -3.71 6.47 -10.74
N LYS A 105 -4.01 5.21 -10.42
CA LYS A 105 -4.14 4.12 -11.40
C LYS A 105 -5.53 3.53 -11.28
N GLY A 106 -6.41 3.90 -12.21
CA GLY A 106 -7.86 3.69 -12.06
C GLY A 106 -8.40 4.45 -10.85
N ASP A 107 -9.16 3.76 -10.00
CA ASP A 107 -9.75 4.33 -8.77
C ASP A 107 -8.79 4.32 -7.56
N VAL A 108 -7.59 3.76 -7.75
CA VAL A 108 -6.61 3.60 -6.67
C VAL A 108 -5.69 4.81 -6.60
N SER A 109 -5.52 5.38 -5.41
CA SER A 109 -4.65 6.53 -5.16
C SER A 109 -3.40 6.16 -4.35
N TYR A 110 -2.27 6.69 -4.80
CA TYR A 110 -0.97 6.53 -4.17
C TYR A 110 -0.40 7.89 -3.78
N ILE A 111 0.26 7.95 -2.64
CA ILE A 111 0.96 9.15 -2.18
C ILE A 111 2.38 8.75 -1.81
N ILE A 112 3.36 9.48 -2.33
CA ILE A 112 4.77 9.27 -2.04
C ILE A 112 5.18 10.28 -0.95
N GLY A 113 5.67 9.79 0.18
CA GLY A 113 6.03 10.61 1.32
C GLY A 113 7.46 10.38 1.80
N ASN A 114 8.04 11.40 2.40
CA ASN A 114 9.34 11.37 3.05
C ASN A 114 9.15 11.22 4.56
N ARG A 115 9.69 10.16 5.17
CA ARG A 115 9.47 9.82 6.60
C ARG A 115 10.71 9.26 7.29
N PRO A 116 10.87 9.50 8.60
CA PRO A 116 11.96 8.91 9.38
C PRO A 116 11.73 7.40 9.59
N ASN A 117 12.83 6.66 9.79
CA ASN A 117 12.80 5.24 10.14
C ASN A 117 12.60 4.99 11.65
N THR A 118 11.72 5.74 12.30
CA THR A 118 11.34 5.56 13.71
C THR A 118 9.95 4.92 13.80
N ALA A 119 9.51 4.45 14.95
CA ALA A 119 8.13 3.97 15.11
C ALA A 119 7.11 5.10 14.86
N TRP A 120 6.11 4.86 14.00
CA TRP A 120 4.96 5.76 13.75
C TRP A 120 3.81 4.99 13.08
N ALA A 121 2.60 5.57 13.03
CA ALA A 121 1.32 4.94 12.66
C ALA A 121 0.64 4.18 13.83
N GLY A 122 -0.17 3.15 13.56
CA GLY A 122 -0.94 2.39 14.56
C GLY A 122 -2.47 2.57 14.49
N THR A 123 -3.19 1.83 15.34
CA THR A 123 -4.67 1.74 15.33
C THR A 123 -5.43 2.47 16.43
N ASP A 124 -4.76 2.85 17.53
CA ASP A 124 -5.40 3.41 18.73
C ASP A 124 -4.60 4.60 19.26
N GLY A 125 -5.07 5.82 19.02
CA GLY A 125 -4.42 7.03 19.52
C GLY A 125 -3.04 7.24 18.93
N VAL A 126 -3.02 7.41 17.60
CA VAL A 126 -1.87 7.78 16.76
C VAL A 126 -0.83 8.58 17.52
N ASP A 127 0.46 8.32 17.24
CA ASP A 127 1.48 9.37 17.30
C ASP A 127 1.04 10.51 16.36
N SER A 128 0.10 11.34 16.84
CA SER A 128 -0.59 12.41 16.11
C SER A 128 0.41 13.43 15.57
N ASN A 129 1.58 13.48 16.19
CA ASN A 129 2.78 14.06 15.63
C ASN A 129 3.46 13.06 14.71
N TRP A 130 2.94 13.00 13.48
CA TRP A 130 3.76 12.66 12.32
C TRP A 130 5.04 13.45 12.48
N THR A 131 6.17 12.82 12.76
CA THR A 131 7.42 13.54 12.98
C THR A 131 8.09 13.73 11.62
N GLY A 132 8.50 14.97 11.35
CA GLY A 132 9.20 15.30 10.11
C GLY A 132 10.58 14.65 10.11
N CYS A 133 11.19 14.54 8.94
CA CYS A 133 12.58 14.15 8.86
C CYS A 133 13.47 15.17 9.56
N SER A 134 14.25 14.71 10.53
CA SER A 134 15.26 15.51 11.23
C SER A 134 16.46 14.63 11.56
N ILE A 135 17.66 15.23 11.62
CA ILE A 135 18.92 14.49 11.85
C ILE A 135 18.88 13.71 13.17
N ALA A 136 18.17 14.25 14.16
CA ALA A 136 17.99 13.62 15.47
C ALA A 136 17.23 12.28 15.40
N LEU A 137 16.50 12.02 14.31
CA LEU A 137 15.65 10.83 14.13
C LEU A 137 16.31 9.78 13.22
N GLY A 138 17.50 10.05 12.71
CA GLY A 138 18.23 9.17 11.81
C GLY A 138 17.79 9.26 10.35
N SER A 139 18.08 8.20 9.59
CA SER A 139 17.86 8.17 8.14
C SER A 139 16.37 8.23 7.77
N CYS A 140 16.07 9.07 6.79
CA CYS A 140 14.76 9.15 6.18
C CYS A 140 14.64 8.28 4.94
N TYR A 141 13.44 7.77 4.73
CA TYR A 141 13.10 6.89 3.62
C TYR A 141 11.88 7.45 2.88
N VAL A 142 11.81 7.06 1.61
CA VAL A 142 10.62 7.24 0.80
C VAL A 142 9.63 6.14 1.16
N PHE A 143 8.40 6.54 1.43
CA PHE A 143 7.28 5.64 1.68
C PHE A 143 6.21 5.88 0.63
N ILE A 144 5.73 4.80 0.02
CA ILE A 144 4.59 4.84 -0.90
C ILE A 144 3.38 4.34 -0.14
N SER A 145 2.35 5.18 -0.08
CA SER A 145 1.13 4.86 0.62
C SER A 145 -0.03 4.60 -0.31
N LEU A 146 -0.88 3.65 0.07
CA LEU A 146 -2.15 3.35 -0.56
C LEU A 146 -3.27 3.84 0.34
N SER A 147 -4.05 4.79 -0.15
CA SER A 147 -5.19 5.29 0.62
C SER A 147 -6.33 4.28 0.60
N ILE A 148 -6.83 3.94 1.80
CA ILE A 148 -8.06 3.20 2.05
C ILE A 148 -7.96 1.72 1.65
N THR A 149 -7.76 0.87 2.65
CA THR A 149 -7.80 -0.57 2.53
C THR A 149 -8.50 -1.22 3.72
N SER A 150 -8.83 -2.50 3.62
CA SER A 150 -9.39 -3.26 4.74
C SER A 150 -8.30 -3.64 5.74
N LYS A 151 -8.67 -3.79 7.02
CA LYS A 151 -7.78 -4.31 8.07
C LYS A 151 -7.07 -5.59 7.63
N SER A 152 -7.85 -6.53 7.10
CA SER A 152 -7.35 -7.83 6.65
C SER A 152 -6.29 -7.70 5.56
N PHE A 153 -6.46 -6.78 4.61
CA PHE A 153 -5.45 -6.54 3.59
C PHE A 153 -4.20 -5.91 4.18
N ALA A 154 -4.34 -4.92 5.07
CA ALA A 154 -3.21 -4.26 5.71
C ALA A 154 -2.37 -5.25 6.54
N GLU A 155 -3.01 -6.07 7.37
CA GLU A 155 -2.35 -7.09 8.18
C GLU A 155 -1.70 -8.19 7.32
N ALA A 156 -2.37 -8.61 6.25
CA ALA A 156 -1.81 -9.61 5.35
C ALA A 156 -0.60 -9.07 4.57
N LEU A 157 -0.63 -7.80 4.16
CA LEU A 157 0.50 -7.14 3.51
C LEU A 157 1.70 -7.03 4.48
N ASP A 158 1.45 -6.56 5.70
CA ASP A 158 2.45 -6.44 6.77
C ASP A 158 3.11 -7.80 7.07
N LEU A 159 2.29 -8.81 7.35
CA LEU A 159 2.77 -10.18 7.54
C LEU A 159 3.57 -10.72 6.34
N ARG A 160 3.17 -10.37 5.11
CA ARG A 160 3.81 -10.85 3.87
C ARG A 160 5.17 -10.21 3.62
N VAL A 161 5.38 -8.97 4.05
CA VAL A 161 6.62 -8.19 3.84
C VAL A 161 7.55 -8.32 5.04
N ASP A 162 7.04 -8.07 6.25
CA ASP A 162 7.83 -7.99 7.48
C ASP A 162 7.86 -9.30 8.27
N GLY A 163 6.98 -10.26 7.96
CA GLY A 163 6.92 -11.56 8.63
C GLY A 163 6.22 -11.55 10.00
N SER A 164 5.76 -10.39 10.46
CA SER A 164 4.96 -10.21 11.67
C SER A 164 3.98 -9.06 11.48
N ILE A 165 2.90 -9.02 12.26
CA ILE A 165 1.97 -7.87 12.25
C ILE A 165 2.47 -6.85 13.28
N ASP A 166 3.04 -5.75 12.80
CA ASP A 166 3.44 -4.60 13.59
C ASP A 166 3.12 -3.31 12.83
N TYR A 167 2.07 -2.61 13.26
CA TYR A 167 1.61 -1.43 12.55
C TYR A 167 2.56 -0.24 12.59
N LYS A 168 3.57 -0.24 13.48
CA LYS A 168 4.45 0.91 13.72
C LYS A 168 5.88 0.75 13.24
N ASN A 169 6.36 -0.49 13.13
CA ASN A 169 7.74 -0.80 12.79
C ASN A 169 7.80 -1.68 11.54
N GLY A 170 8.99 -1.85 10.98
CA GLY A 170 9.18 -2.62 9.75
C GLY A 170 9.15 -1.76 8.49
N ASP A 171 9.09 -2.44 7.36
CA ASP A 171 9.03 -1.83 6.04
C ASP A 171 7.57 -1.54 5.63
N VAL A 172 6.59 -2.20 6.24
CA VAL A 172 5.17 -1.87 6.14
C VAL A 172 4.71 -1.17 7.41
N ARG A 173 3.92 -0.10 7.25
CA ARG A 173 3.30 0.60 8.38
C ARG A 173 1.82 0.80 8.11
N VAL A 174 1.04 0.65 9.16
CA VAL A 174 -0.42 0.63 9.05
C VAL A 174 -1.01 1.72 9.94
N TYR A 175 -1.68 2.67 9.31
CA TYR A 175 -2.35 3.77 9.96
C TYR A 175 -3.86 3.60 9.89
N SER A 176 -4.56 3.77 11.02
CA SER A 176 -6.02 3.88 11.03
C SER A 176 -6.45 5.32 11.25
N ARG A 177 -7.28 5.85 10.34
CA ARG A 177 -7.72 7.25 10.41
C ARG A 177 -8.74 7.54 11.53
N ASN A 178 -9.52 6.53 11.97
CA ASN A 178 -10.57 6.71 12.97
C ASN A 178 -10.32 5.85 14.22
N THR A 179 -10.33 6.48 15.38
CA THR A 179 -10.35 5.81 16.70
C THR A 179 -11.81 5.52 17.09
N GLY A 180 -12.18 4.25 17.22
CA GLY A 180 -13.43 3.84 17.90
C GLY A 180 -14.59 3.32 17.04
N ASP A 181 -14.42 3.14 15.72
CA ASP A 181 -15.42 2.47 14.87
C ASP A 181 -14.70 1.37 14.07
N ASP A 182 -15.27 0.17 13.99
CA ASP A 182 -14.71 -1.00 13.26
C ASP A 182 -14.79 -0.84 11.73
N SER A 183 -15.39 0.25 11.24
CA SER A 183 -15.39 0.68 9.83
C SER A 183 -14.07 1.30 9.35
N LYS A 184 -12.98 1.19 10.13
CA LYS A 184 -11.70 1.91 9.97
C LYS A 184 -11.17 1.88 8.51
N ASP A 185 -11.02 3.07 7.92
CA ASP A 185 -10.18 3.25 6.74
C ASP A 185 -8.71 3.07 7.14
N PHE A 186 -8.10 1.98 6.67
CA PHE A 186 -6.66 1.74 6.85
C PHE A 186 -5.88 2.40 5.71
N GLN A 187 -4.77 3.03 6.05
CA GLN A 187 -3.77 3.47 5.10
C GLN A 187 -2.50 2.66 5.36
N VAL A 188 -1.98 2.04 4.31
CA VAL A 188 -0.72 1.30 4.37
C VAL A 188 0.38 2.12 3.74
N TYR A 189 1.57 2.07 4.33
CA TYR A 189 2.78 2.71 3.84
C TYR A 189 3.82 1.63 3.65
N VAL A 190 4.43 1.57 2.46
CA VAL A 190 5.53 0.65 2.17
C VAL A 190 6.79 1.47 1.99
N LYS A 191 7.82 1.15 2.75
CA LYS A 191 9.15 1.72 2.67
C LYS A 191 9.83 1.24 1.40
N THR A 192 10.52 2.13 0.70
CA THR A 192 11.14 1.79 -0.59
C THR A 192 12.64 2.04 -0.58
N MET A 193 13.05 3.30 -0.65
CA MET A 193 14.44 3.71 -0.78
C MET A 193 14.83 4.72 0.31
N ILE A 194 16.13 4.85 0.57
CA ILE A 194 16.65 5.96 1.38
C ILE A 194 16.37 7.26 0.63
N SER A 195 15.83 8.26 1.33
CA SER A 195 15.58 9.56 0.72
C SER A 195 16.88 10.32 0.50
N THR A 196 16.99 11.04 -0.61
CA THR A 196 18.07 12.01 -0.86
C THR A 196 17.84 13.33 -0.13
N ASP A 197 16.59 13.67 0.23
CA ASP A 197 16.22 14.85 1.01
C ASP A 197 16.40 14.61 2.51
N GLN A 198 17.64 14.33 2.91
CA GLN A 198 17.97 14.27 4.32
C GLN A 198 18.01 15.69 4.90
N PRO A 199 17.53 15.88 6.13
CA PRO A 199 17.65 17.16 6.84
C PRO A 199 19.13 17.54 6.95
N THR A 200 19.50 18.72 6.48
CA THR A 200 20.86 19.27 6.59
C THR A 200 21.11 19.78 8.01
N SER A 201 22.35 19.58 8.49
CA SER A 201 22.81 19.94 9.85
C SER A 201 22.88 21.42 10.11
#